data_AF-A0A7W9ME79-F1
#
_entry.id   AF-A0A7W9ME79-F1
#
_cell.length_a   1.000
_cell.length_b   1.000
_cell.length_c   1.000
_cell.angle_alpha   90.00
_cell.angle_beta   90.00
_cell.angle_gamma   90.00
#
_symmetry.space_group_name_H-M   'P 1'
#
loop_
_entity.id
_entity.type
_entity.pdbx_description
1 polymer ?
#
loop_
_entity_poly.entity_id
_entity_poly.type
_entity_poly.pdbx_seq_one_letter_code
_entity_poly.pdbx_strand_id
1 'polypeptide(L)'
;MIVIDAASPVPPFEQLRAQLARQIQDRTLTVGARLPTIRNLAADLGLAVNTVGRAYRELEEAGLIETRGRAGSFVSAAGEEGRERARRAAADYAAVIASVGIDTGEAIRIVQAALTSGTSAPASS
;
A
#
# COMPACT_ATOMS: atom_id res chain seq x y z
N MET A 1 -9.83 -11.59 -9.15
CA MET A 1 -10.72 -12.40 -8.29
C MET A 1 -10.08 -12.49 -6.91
N ILE A 2 -10.86 -12.32 -5.84
CA ILE A 2 -10.37 -12.44 -4.45
C ILE A 2 -10.76 -13.81 -3.93
N VAL A 3 -9.81 -14.53 -3.33
CA VAL A 3 -10.04 -15.85 -2.72
C VAL A 3 -9.40 -15.87 -1.34
N ILE A 4 -10.13 -16.32 -0.32
CA ILE A 4 -9.63 -16.40 1.05
C ILE A 4 -9.47 -17.87 1.42
N ASP A 5 -8.26 -18.25 1.83
CA ASP A 5 -7.96 -19.59 2.32
C ASP A 5 -8.05 -19.61 3.85
N ALA A 6 -9.05 -20.28 4.39
CA ALA A 6 -9.23 -20.43 5.84
C ALA A 6 -8.22 -21.38 6.50
N ALA A 7 -7.56 -22.25 5.72
CA ALA A 7 -6.55 -23.19 6.22
C ALA A 7 -5.13 -22.57 6.22
N SER A 8 -4.94 -21.45 5.53
CA SER A 8 -3.67 -20.73 5.49
C SER A 8 -3.29 -20.17 6.86
N PRO A 9 -1.99 -20.17 7.23
CA PRO A 9 -1.51 -19.55 8.45
C PRO A 9 -1.63 -18.02 8.44
N VAL A 10 -1.88 -17.41 7.27
CA VAL A 10 -2.06 -15.95 7.14
C VAL A 10 -3.49 -15.58 7.54
N PRO A 11 -3.70 -14.62 8.44
CA PRO A 11 -5.04 -14.21 8.84
C PRO A 11 -5.91 -13.72 7.64
N PRO A 12 -7.23 -13.98 7.63
CA PRO A 12 -8.11 -13.60 6.53
C PRO A 12 -8.08 -12.11 6.14
N PHE A 13 -7.97 -11.20 7.13
CA PHE A 13 -7.90 -9.76 6.85
C PHE A 13 -6.63 -9.42 6.06
N GLU A 14 -5.52 -10.08 6.36
CA GLU A 14 -4.23 -9.83 5.72
C GLU A 14 -4.21 -10.41 4.31
N GLN A 15 -4.80 -11.60 4.11
CA GLN A 15 -5.00 -12.17 2.78
C GLN A 15 -5.84 -11.23 1.89
N LEU A 16 -6.94 -10.69 2.42
CA LEU A 16 -7.80 -9.74 1.70
C LEU A 16 -7.05 -8.45 1.38
N ARG A 17 -6.38 -7.85 2.36
CA ARG A 17 -5.59 -6.63 2.21
C ARG A 17 -4.53 -6.80 1.13
N ALA A 18 -3.75 -7.89 1.18
CA ALA A 18 -2.68 -8.14 0.22
C ALA A 18 -3.20 -8.31 -1.21
N GLN A 19 -4.34 -9.00 -1.39
CA GLN A 19 -4.94 -9.18 -2.71
C GLN A 19 -5.53 -7.90 -3.28
N LEU A 20 -6.20 -7.09 -2.47
CA LEU A 20 -6.71 -5.78 -2.88
C LEU A 20 -5.56 -4.82 -3.23
N ALA A 21 -4.53 -4.76 -2.38
CA ALA A 21 -3.34 -3.96 -2.65
C ALA A 21 -2.68 -4.35 -3.97
N ARG A 22 -2.55 -5.66 -4.26
CA ARG A 22 -2.02 -6.16 -5.52
C ARG A 22 -2.86 -5.70 -6.71
N GLN A 23 -4.19 -5.87 -6.64
CA GLN A 23 -5.10 -5.44 -7.71
C GLN A 23 -5.07 -3.92 -7.96
N ILE A 24 -4.82 -3.12 -6.93
CA ILE A 24 -4.61 -1.67 -7.08
C ILE A 24 -3.25 -1.39 -7.74
N GLN A 25 -2.21 -2.12 -7.36
CA GLN A 25 -0.85 -1.94 -7.88
C GLN A 25 -0.70 -2.37 -9.34
N ASP A 26 -1.36 -3.45 -9.74
CA ASP A 26 -1.36 -3.97 -11.12
C ASP A 26 -2.45 -3.30 -12.00
N ARG A 27 -3.21 -2.34 -11.44
CA ARG A 27 -4.28 -1.58 -12.09
C ARG A 27 -5.48 -2.41 -12.54
N THR A 28 -5.63 -3.63 -12.05
CA THR A 28 -6.91 -4.37 -12.15
C THR A 28 -8.05 -3.56 -11.50
N LEU A 29 -7.74 -2.90 -10.36
CA LEU A 29 -8.58 -1.87 -9.75
C LEU A 29 -7.96 -0.50 -10.07
N THR A 30 -8.58 0.23 -10.99
CA THR A 30 -8.10 1.54 -11.44
C THR A 30 -8.31 2.61 -10.38
N VAL A 31 -7.46 3.64 -10.38
CA VAL A 31 -7.65 4.84 -9.56
C VAL A 31 -9.05 5.43 -9.77
N GLY A 32 -9.71 5.82 -8.67
CA GLY A 32 -11.09 6.30 -8.69
C GLY A 32 -12.14 5.20 -8.80
N ALA A 33 -11.77 3.93 -8.96
CA ALA A 33 -12.73 2.83 -8.94
C ALA A 33 -13.41 2.75 -7.57
N ARG A 34 -14.74 2.60 -7.59
CA ARG A 34 -15.53 2.42 -6.38
C ARG A 34 -15.38 0.98 -5.89
N LEU A 35 -15.03 0.83 -4.62
CA LEU A 35 -14.98 -0.47 -3.96
C LEU A 35 -16.37 -0.89 -3.46
N PRO A 36 -16.64 -2.21 -3.35
CA PRO A 36 -17.82 -2.69 -2.66
C PRO A 36 -17.85 -2.19 -1.21
N THR A 37 -19.06 -2.07 -0.64
CA THR A 37 -19.19 -1.77 0.79
C THR A 37 -18.60 -2.89 1.63
N ILE A 38 -18.16 -2.58 2.85
CA ILE A 38 -17.64 -3.58 3.79
C ILE A 38 -18.65 -4.72 3.99
N ARG A 39 -19.94 -4.41 4.08
CA ARG A 39 -21.00 -5.42 4.27
C ARG A 39 -21.19 -6.30 3.03
N ASN A 40 -21.17 -5.72 1.83
CA ASN A 40 -21.33 -6.49 0.60
C ASN A 40 -20.12 -7.41 0.40
N LEU A 41 -18.91 -6.87 0.53
CA LEU A 41 -17.69 -7.68 0.36
C LEU A 41 -17.57 -8.78 1.42
N ALA A 42 -17.99 -8.49 2.66
CA ALA A 42 -18.06 -9.50 3.72
C ALA A 42 -19.03 -10.64 3.36
N ALA A 43 -20.20 -10.32 2.82
CA ALA A 43 -21.16 -11.32 2.36
C ALA A 43 -20.63 -12.14 1.18
N ASP A 44 -20.03 -11.46 0.18
CA ASP A 44 -19.48 -12.10 -1.02
C ASP A 44 -18.33 -13.07 -0.72
N LEU A 45 -17.51 -12.74 0.29
CA LEU A 45 -16.34 -13.53 0.69
C LEU A 45 -16.60 -14.46 1.88
N GLY A 46 -17.79 -14.44 2.48
CA GLY A 46 -18.09 -15.19 3.70
C GLY A 46 -17.24 -14.77 4.90
N LEU A 47 -16.84 -13.49 4.97
CA LEU A 47 -16.01 -12.95 6.05
C LEU A 47 -16.81 -12.16 7.08
N ALA A 48 -16.27 -12.04 8.29
CA ALA A 48 -16.80 -11.11 9.27
C ALA A 48 -16.62 -9.65 8.80
N VAL A 49 -17.63 -8.82 9.02
CA VAL A 49 -17.63 -7.38 8.68
C VAL A 49 -16.40 -6.66 9.27
N ASN A 50 -16.02 -6.99 10.51
CA ASN A 50 -14.84 -6.40 11.16
C ASN A 50 -13.53 -6.77 10.48
N THR A 51 -13.43 -7.98 9.90
CA THR A 51 -12.25 -8.44 9.16
C THR A 51 -12.06 -7.62 7.89
N VAL A 52 -13.14 -7.43 7.13
CA VAL A 52 -13.13 -6.58 5.92
C VAL A 52 -12.87 -5.12 6.29
N GLY A 53 -13.51 -4.63 7.35
CA GLY A 53 -13.31 -3.26 7.83
C GLY A 53 -11.87 -2.98 8.26
N ARG A 54 -11.21 -3.94 8.90
CA ARG A 54 -9.78 -3.85 9.21
C ARG A 54 -8.93 -3.79 7.95
N ALA A 55 -9.18 -4.67 6.98
CA ALA A 55 -8.44 -4.66 5.72
C ALA A 55 -8.58 -3.32 4.97
N TYR A 56 -9.79 -2.75 4.92
CA TYR A 56 -10.02 -1.44 4.30
C TYR A 56 -9.28 -0.33 5.05
N ARG A 57 -9.33 -0.32 6.39
CA ARG A 57 -8.61 0.67 7.19
C ARG A 57 -7.10 0.63 6.92
N GLU A 58 -6.49 -0.55 6.90
CA GLU A 58 -5.05 -0.68 6.63
C GLU A 58 -4.69 -0.26 5.18
N LEU A 59 -5.59 -0.45 4.21
CA LEU A 59 -5.41 0.07 2.85
C LEU A 59 -5.55 1.60 2.78
N GLU A 60 -6.42 2.18 3.60
CA GLU A 60 -6.63 3.63 3.70
C GLU A 60 -5.42 4.30 4.36
N GLU A 61 -4.92 3.73 5.45
CA GLU A 61 -3.67 4.14 6.11
C GLU A 61 -2.47 4.05 5.16
N ALA A 62 -2.45 3.05 4.27
CA ALA A 62 -1.43 2.92 3.23
C ALA A 62 -1.65 3.87 2.03
N GLY A 63 -2.70 4.70 2.03
CA GLY A 63 -3.03 5.62 0.95
C GLY A 63 -3.46 4.94 -0.36
N LEU A 64 -3.82 3.66 -0.31
CA LEU A 64 -4.26 2.88 -1.48
C LEU A 64 -5.76 3.04 -1.74
N ILE A 65 -6.54 3.33 -0.70
CA ILE A 65 -7.95 3.66 -0.80
C ILE A 65 -8.25 4.94 -0.05
N GLU A 66 -9.40 5.54 -0.33
CA GLU A 66 -9.94 6.69 0.38
C GLU A 66 -11.44 6.49 0.63
N THR A 67 -11.90 6.81 1.84
CA THR A 67 -13.32 6.76 2.18
C THR A 67 -13.94 8.15 2.11
N ARG A 68 -14.90 8.34 1.20
CA ARG A 68 -15.61 9.62 0.98
C ARG A 68 -16.96 9.65 1.69
N GLY A 69 -16.98 9.25 2.96
CA GLY A 69 -18.19 9.15 3.79
C GLY A 69 -19.31 8.33 3.11
N ARG A 70 -20.49 8.93 2.94
CA ARG A 70 -21.66 8.30 2.31
C ARG A 70 -21.50 7.97 0.81
N ALA A 71 -20.49 8.52 0.14
CA ALA A 71 -20.19 8.16 -1.25
C ALA A 71 -19.53 6.76 -1.38
N GLY A 72 -18.96 6.24 -0.29
CA GLY A 72 -18.28 4.93 -0.24
C GLY A 72 -16.75 5.05 -0.29
N SER A 73 -16.09 3.92 -0.51
CA SER A 73 -14.63 3.81 -0.59
C SER A 73 -14.17 3.69 -2.03
N PHE A 74 -13.06 4.35 -2.36
CA PHE A 74 -12.51 4.43 -3.72
C PHE A 74 -11.02 4.13 -3.72
N VAL A 75 -10.49 3.63 -4.83
CA VAL A 75 -9.04 3.50 -5.03
C VAL A 75 -8.41 4.89 -5.12
N SER A 76 -7.42 5.16 -4.27
CA SER A 76 -6.81 6.47 -4.12
C SER A 76 -5.70 6.70 -5.14
N ALA A 77 -5.59 7.95 -5.63
CA ALA A 77 -4.46 8.41 -6.43
C ALA A 77 -3.22 8.70 -5.56
N ALA A 78 -3.40 8.99 -4.27
CA ALA A 78 -2.32 9.40 -3.37
C ALA A 78 -1.22 8.32 -3.24
N GLY A 79 -1.61 7.05 -3.25
CA GLY A 79 -0.68 5.93 -3.29
C GLY A 79 0.12 5.81 -4.59
N GLU A 80 -0.42 6.28 -5.72
CA GLU A 80 0.35 6.41 -6.98
C GLU A 80 1.27 7.63 -6.95
N GLU A 81 0.79 8.78 -6.47
CA GLU A 81 1.60 10.00 -6.33
C GLU A 81 2.79 9.79 -5.38
N GLY A 82 2.58 9.12 -4.25
CA GLY A 82 3.64 8.76 -3.31
C GLY A 82 4.68 7.83 -3.94
N ARG A 83 4.23 6.83 -4.71
CA ARG A 83 5.12 5.91 -5.44
C ARG A 83 5.90 6.61 -6.54
N GLU A 84 5.26 7.51 -7.29
CA GLU A 84 5.92 8.33 -8.30
C GLU A 84 6.98 9.24 -7.69
N ARG A 85 6.66 9.88 -6.56
CA ARG A 85 7.61 10.69 -5.80
C ARG A 85 8.80 9.87 -5.32
N ALA A 86 8.57 8.64 -4.83
CA ALA A 86 9.64 7.73 -4.44
C ALA A 86 10.51 7.30 -5.62
N ARG A 87 9.92 7.02 -6.80
CA ARG A 87 10.68 6.70 -8.01
C ARG A 87 11.56 7.87 -8.46
N ARG A 88 11.05 9.08 -8.43
CA ARG A 88 11.84 10.29 -8.74
C ARG A 88 13.00 10.46 -7.78
N ALA A 89 12.75 10.37 -6.47
CA ALA A 89 13.80 10.45 -5.46
C ALA A 89 14.88 9.36 -5.65
N ALA A 90 14.49 8.14 -6.03
CA ALA A 90 15.45 7.06 -6.33
C ALA A 90 16.27 7.35 -7.59
N ALA A 91 15.67 7.95 -8.63
CA ALA A 91 16.38 8.37 -9.84
C ALA A 91 17.37 9.51 -9.55
N ASP A 92 16.95 10.51 -8.77
CA ASP A 92 17.80 11.62 -8.34
C ASP A 92 19.00 11.10 -7.52
N TYR A 93 18.74 10.18 -6.59
CA TYR A 93 19.78 9.50 -5.83
C TYR A 93 20.77 8.75 -6.74
N ALA A 94 20.27 7.97 -7.69
CA ALA A 94 21.11 7.22 -8.62
C ALA A 94 21.97 8.16 -9.49
N ALA A 95 21.44 9.30 -9.92
CA ALA A 95 22.19 10.30 -10.68
C ALA A 95 23.35 10.89 -9.86
N VAL A 96 23.11 11.18 -8.58
CA VAL A 96 24.16 11.67 -7.65
C VAL A 96 25.26 10.61 -7.50
N ILE A 97 24.89 9.37 -7.17
CA ILE A 97 25.84 8.25 -6.98
C ILE A 97 26.69 8.03 -8.23
N ALA A 98 26.09 8.06 -9.42
CA ALA A 98 26.80 7.94 -10.68
C ALA A 98 27.80 9.08 -10.89
N SER A 99 27.45 10.31 -10.52
CA SER A 99 28.33 11.48 -10.68
C SER A 99 29.58 11.45 -9.80
N VAL A 100 29.52 10.75 -8.66
CA VAL A 100 30.63 10.62 -7.70
C VAL A 100 31.39 9.29 -7.82
N GLY A 101 30.99 8.41 -8.74
CA GLY A 101 31.69 7.14 -9.01
C GLY A 101 31.50 6.06 -7.94
N ILE A 102 30.44 6.15 -7.14
CA ILE A 102 30.12 5.13 -6.13
C ILE A 102 29.47 3.91 -6.82
N ASP A 103 29.92 2.71 -6.48
CA ASP A 103 29.37 1.48 -7.05
C ASP A 103 27.98 1.15 -6.46
N THR A 104 27.22 0.31 -7.18
CA THR A 104 25.84 -0.05 -6.79
C THR A 104 25.74 -0.65 -5.39
N GLY A 105 26.71 -1.49 -4.99
CA GLY A 105 26.70 -2.13 -3.68
C GLY A 105 26.95 -1.16 -2.54
N GLU A 106 27.83 -0.18 -2.71
CA GLU A 106 28.00 0.91 -1.75
C GLU A 106 26.80 1.86 -1.73
N ALA A 107 26.22 2.19 -2.88
CA ALA A 107 25.01 2.99 -2.97
C ALA A 107 23.84 2.38 -2.17
N ILE A 108 23.58 1.07 -2.36
CA ILE A 108 22.52 0.38 -1.60
C ILE A 108 22.75 0.48 -0.09
N ARG A 109 24.00 0.34 0.38
CA ARG A 109 24.34 0.49 1.81
C ARG A 109 24.08 1.89 2.33
N ILE A 110 24.41 2.93 1.55
CA ILE A 110 24.17 4.34 1.91
C ILE A 110 22.67 4.61 2.11
N VAL A 111 21.83 4.23 1.14
CA VAL A 111 20.39 4.49 1.24
C VAL A 111 19.72 3.66 2.33
N GLN A 112 20.17 2.41 2.56
CA GLN A 112 19.68 1.58 3.68
C GLN A 112 19.99 2.21 5.04
N ALA A 113 21.21 2.75 5.23
CA ALA A 113 21.57 3.47 6.44
C ALA A 113 20.67 4.69 6.65
N ALA A 114 20.48 5.51 5.60
CA ALA A 114 19.62 6.69 5.64
C ALA A 114 18.16 6.37 6.00
N LEU A 115 17.58 5.32 5.41
CA LEU A 115 16.21 4.88 5.70
C LEU A 115 16.04 4.37 7.14
N THR A 116 17.05 3.68 7.67
CA THR A 116 17.04 3.18 9.04
C THR A 116 17.15 4.34 10.05
N SER A 117 17.99 5.34 9.76
CA SER A 117 18.13 6.53 10.59
C SER A 117 16.90 7.46 10.53
N GLY A 118 16.23 7.55 9.38
CA GLY A 118 15.03 8.37 9.17
C GLY A 118 13.73 7.79 9.75
N THR A 119 13.72 6.51 10.15
CA THR A 119 12.55 5.87 10.79
C THR A 119 12.46 6.22 12.30
N SER A 120 13.48 6.86 12.88
CA SER A 120 13.45 7.42 14.23
C SER A 120 13.06 8.91 14.21
N ALA A 121 11.79 9.21 13.99
CA ALA A 121 11.20 10.50 14.35
C ALA A 121 9.94 10.25 15.23
N PRO A 122 9.87 10.82 16.45
CA PRO A 122 8.80 10.55 17.39
C PRO A 122 7.50 11.26 17.00
N ALA A 123 6.39 10.70 17.47
CA ALA A 123 5.08 11.33 17.49
C ALA A 123 5.17 12.74 18.12
N SER A 124 4.63 13.70 17.41
CA SER A 124 4.18 15.02 17.87
C SER A 124 3.02 15.34 16.91
N SER A 125 1.77 15.44 17.34
CA SER A 125 1.21 16.08 18.53
C SER A 125 -0.07 15.38 18.98
#